data_AF-A0A538G7C4-F1
#
_entry.id   AF-A0A538G7C4-F1
#
_cell.length_a   1.000
_cell.length_b   1.000
_cell.length_c   1.000
_cell.angle_alpha   90.00
_cell.angle_beta   90.00
_cell.angle_gamma   90.00
#
_symmetry.space_group_name_H-M   'P 1'
#
loop_
_entity.id
_entity.type
_entity.pdbx_description
1 polymer ?
#
loop_
_entity_poly.entity_id
_entity_poly.type
_entity_poly.pdbx_seq_one_letter_code
_entity_poly.pdbx_strand_id
1 'polypeptide(L)' 'MEVTKQHVVDVLRTAGLPEAAAEADRSLPEQMELERAEEFLGPYGITKDVLISRMGGSP' A
#
# COMPACT_ATOMS: atom_id res chain seq x y z
N MET A 1 12.37 0.52 -7.24
CA MET A 1 12.07 -0.94 -7.21
C MET A 1 10.66 -1.06 -7.74
N GLU A 2 10.40 -1.86 -8.77
CA GLU A 2 9.05 -1.94 -9.32
C GLU A 2 8.12 -2.85 -8.48
N VAL A 3 6.87 -2.41 -8.34
CA VAL A 3 5.79 -3.16 -7.70
C VAL A 3 4.55 -3.14 -8.58
N THR A 4 3.73 -4.18 -8.45
CA THR A 4 2.45 -4.24 -9.15
C THR A 4 1.34 -3.59 -8.33
N LYS A 5 0.30 -3.09 -9.00
CA LYS A 5 -0.94 -2.64 -8.34
C LYS A 5 -1.49 -3.69 -7.39
N GLN A 6 -1.54 -4.94 -7.86
CA GLN A 6 -2.10 -6.04 -7.08
C GLN A 6 -1.33 -6.26 -5.79
N HIS A 7 0.01 -6.17 -5.83
CA HIS A 7 0.83 -6.29 -4.63
C HIS A 7 0.48 -5.22 -3.59
N VAL A 8 0.34 -3.96 -4.00
CA VAL A 8 -0.05 -2.86 -3.10
C VAL A 8 -1.44 -3.10 -2.50
N VAL A 9 -2.40 -3.50 -3.32
CA VAL A 9 -3.78 -3.81 -2.88
C VAL A 9 -3.79 -4.94 -1.84
N ASP A 10 -3.02 -6.00 -2.06
CA ASP A 10 -2.98 -7.17 -1.16
C ASP A 10 -2.33 -6.82 0.18
N VAL A 11 -1.26 -6.01 0.17
CA VAL A 11 -0.63 -5.50 1.39
C VAL A 11 -1.62 -4.65 2.20
N LEU A 12 -2.35 -3.74 1.55
CA LEU A 12 -3.34 -2.90 2.22
C LEU A 12 -4.50 -3.71 2.82
N ARG A 13 -5.00 -4.73 2.10
CA ARG A 13 -6.02 -5.64 2.63
C ARG A 13 -5.51 -6.43 3.84
N THR A 14 -4.29 -6.95 3.75
CA THR A 14 -3.65 -7.68 4.85
C THR A 14 -3.43 -6.80 6.08
N ALA A 15 -3.12 -5.52 5.87
CA ALA A 15 -2.98 -4.51 6.92
C ALA A 15 -4.33 -3.97 7.47
N GLY A 16 -5.46 -4.51 7.04
CA GLY A 16 -6.79 -4.07 7.50
C GLY A 16 -7.14 -2.65 7.04
N LEU A 17 -6.74 -2.28 5.82
CA LEU A 17 -7.01 -0.98 5.19
C LEU A 17 -7.86 -1.14 3.91
N PRO A 18 -9.11 -1.62 4.01
CA PRO A 18 -9.92 -1.97 2.85
C PRO A 18 -10.29 -0.76 1.97
N GLU A 19 -10.47 0.43 2.56
CA GLU A 19 -10.80 1.65 1.81
C GLU A 19 -9.60 2.12 0.97
N ALA A 20 -8.40 2.11 1.54
CA ALA A 20 -7.18 2.44 0.81
C ALA A 20 -6.88 1.39 -0.29
N ALA A 21 -7.16 0.11 -0.03
CA ALA A 21 -7.03 -0.94 -1.02
C ALA A 21 -7.98 -0.74 -2.22
N ALA A 22 -9.23 -0.34 -1.96
CA ALA A 22 -10.19 -0.05 -3.02
C ALA A 22 -9.78 1.17 -3.86
N GLU A 23 -9.20 2.18 -3.22
CA GLU A 23 -8.70 3.36 -3.92
C GLU A 23 -7.47 3.05 -4.75
N ALA A 24 -6.52 2.27 -4.21
CA ALA A 24 -5.35 1.79 -4.93
C ALA A 24 -5.73 0.99 -6.18
N ASP A 25 -6.73 0.12 -6.10
CA ASP A 25 -7.18 -0.70 -7.24
C ASP A 25 -7.76 0.12 -8.40
N ARG A 26 -8.38 1.27 -8.08
CA ARG A 26 -8.97 2.18 -9.08
C ARG A 26 -7.97 3.16 -9.67
N SER A 27 -6.99 3.59 -8.89
CA SER A 27 -6.19 4.79 -9.19
C SER A 27 -4.76 4.49 -9.58
N LEU A 28 -4.19 3.36 -9.16
CA LEU A 28 -2.81 3.02 -9.48
C LEU A 28 -2.69 2.37 -10.87
N PRO A 29 -1.57 2.61 -11.59
CA PRO A 29 -1.25 1.87 -12.81
C PRO A 29 -0.89 0.42 -12.49
N GLU A 30 -0.93 -0.49 -13.48
CA GLU A 30 -0.64 -1.92 -13.25
C GLU A 30 0.77 -2.18 -12.67
N GLN A 31 1.76 -1.37 -13.08
CA GLN A 31 3.14 -1.40 -12.61
C GLN A 31 3.61 0.02 -12.30
N MET A 32 4.40 0.18 -11.23
CA MET A 32 4.97 1.45 -10.81
C MET A 32 6.24 1.24 -9.99
N GLU A 33 7.04 2.30 -9.87
CA GLU A 33 8.09 2.35 -8.86
C GLU A 33 7.47 2.40 -7.45
N LEU A 34 8.10 1.69 -6.51
CA LEU A 34 7.71 1.64 -5.10
C LEU A 34 7.54 3.03 -4.51
N GLU A 35 8.44 3.96 -4.83
CA GLU A 35 8.39 5.36 -4.37
C GLU A 35 7.07 6.04 -4.76
N ARG A 36 6.53 5.73 -5.95
CA ARG A 36 5.23 6.24 -6.39
C ARG A 36 4.06 5.63 -5.60
N ALA A 37 4.17 4.36 -5.22
CA ALA A 37 3.18 3.73 -4.34
C ALA A 37 3.21 4.36 -2.94
N GLU A 38 4.40 4.69 -2.42
CA GLU A 38 4.57 5.39 -1.14
C GLU A 38 3.98 6.81 -1.21
N GLU A 39 4.25 7.56 -2.28
CA GLU A 39 3.67 8.90 -2.50
C GLU A 39 2.13 8.86 -2.54
N PHE A 40 1.55 7.85 -3.19
CA PHE A 40 0.10 7.65 -3.24
C PHE A 40 -0.50 7.38 -1.85
N LEU A 41 0.22 6.65 -1.00
CA LEU A 41 -0.22 6.26 0.35
C LEU A 41 0.02 7.33 1.41
N GLY A 42 0.95 8.26 1.16
CA GLY A 42 1.32 9.37 2.05
C GLY A 42 0.12 10.21 2.54
N PRO A 43 -0.79 10.68 1.66
CA PRO A 43 -1.99 11.43 2.06
C PRO A 43 -2.92 10.68 3.03
N TYR A 44 -2.86 9.35 3.07
CA TYR A 44 -3.64 8.51 3.99
C TYR A 44 -2.89 8.24 5.31
N GLY A 45 -1.67 8.78 5.49
CA GLY A 45 -0.81 8.50 6.64
C GLY A 45 -0.28 7.06 6.67
N ILE A 46 -0.33 6.36 5.54
CA ILE A 46 0.10 4.96 5.44
C ILE A 46 1.58 4.94 5.05
N THR A 47 2.43 4.58 6.01
CA THR A 47 3.86 4.35 5.80
C THR A 47 4.19 2.86 5.86
N LYS A 48 5.41 2.50 5.43
CA LYS A 48 5.92 1.12 5.59
C LYS A 48 5.87 0.64 7.04
N ASP A 49 6.23 1.48 8.01
CA ASP A 49 6.20 1.13 9.43
C ASP A 49 4.77 0.88 9.94
N VAL A 50 3.81 1.66 9.46
CA VAL A 50 2.38 1.45 9.75
C VAL A 50 1.91 0.11 9.21
N LEU A 51 2.32 -0.24 7.98
CA LEU A 51 1.99 -1.52 7.36
C LEU A 51 2.62 -2.68 8.15
N ILE A 52 3.90 -2.59 8.51
CA ILE A 52 4.62 -3.60 9.31
C ILE A 52 3.91 -3.81 10.65
N SER A 53 3.61 -2.71 11.37
CA SER A 53 2.93 -2.76 12.67
C SER A 53 1.54 -3.42 12.57
N ARG A 54 0.77 -3.10 11.52
CA ARG A 54 -0.57 -3.65 11.30
C ARG A 54 -0.57 -5.13 10.90
N MET A 55 0.46 -5.58 10.18
CA MET A 55 0.62 -6.98 9.79
C MET A 55 1.18 -7.86 10.92
N GLY A 56 1.38 -7.31 12.11
CA GLY A 56 1.91 -8.04 13.26
C GLY A 56 3.44 -8.22 13.23
N GLY A 57 4.14 -7.48 12.37
CA GLY A 57 5.58 -7.32 12.48
C GLY A 57 5.88 -6.40 13.66
N SER A 58 6.45 -6.95 14.73
CA SER A 58 7.16 -6.13 15.71
C SER A 58 8.36 -5.48 15.01
N PRO A 59 8.72 -4.21 15.34
CA PRO A 59 9.87 -3.51 14.75
C PRO A 59 11.18 -4.32 14.78
#